data_AF-A0A1I5FPS4-F1
#
_entry.id   AF-A0A1I5FPS4-F1
#
_cell.length_a   1.000
_cell.length_b   1.000
_cell.length_c   1.000
_cell.angle_alpha   90.00
_cell.angle_beta   90.00
_cell.angle_gamma   90.00
#
_symmetry.space_group_name_H-M   'P 1'
#
loop_
_entity.id
_entity.type
_entity.pdbx_description
1 polymer ?
#
loop_
_entity_poly.entity_id
_entity_poly.type
_entity_poly.pdbx_seq_one_letter_code
_entity_poly.pdbx_strand_id
1 'polypeptide(L)'
;MPKGPRRRTGNFAGRPLALRRELLAVLDRADKLTARELAASVYSGRVCLCRPQACSRSQLASTRKALCRLIDKGRVVVAGHHRRRQLFSLTGRDPFPPLDLGSLDG
;
A
#
# COMPACT_ATOMS: atom_id res chain seq x y z
N MET A 1 29.45 -1.99 -13.03
CA MET A 1 28.06 -2.50 -13.12
C MET A 1 27.34 -2.22 -11.80
N PRO A 2 26.32 -1.35 -11.73
CA PRO A 2 25.63 -1.08 -10.48
C PRO A 2 24.82 -2.32 -10.06
N LYS A 3 25.07 -2.79 -8.83
CA LYS A 3 24.33 -3.90 -8.21
C LYS A 3 22.89 -3.46 -8.01
N GLY A 4 21.97 -4.02 -8.80
CA GLY A 4 20.53 -3.79 -8.67
C GLY A 4 20.04 -4.03 -7.24
N PRO A 5 19.01 -3.31 -6.77
CA PRO A 5 18.58 -3.38 -5.38
C PRO A 5 18.14 -4.80 -5.04
N ARG A 6 18.82 -5.42 -4.06
CA ARG A 6 18.51 -6.75 -3.51
C ARG A 6 17.02 -6.78 -3.12
N ARG A 7 16.20 -7.43 -3.94
CA ARG A 7 14.77 -7.68 -3.68
C ARG A 7 14.64 -8.53 -2.42
N ARG A 8 14.20 -7.90 -1.33
CA ARG A 8 13.96 -8.58 -0.05
C ARG A 8 12.62 -9.31 -0.12
N THR A 9 12.62 -10.54 -0.59
CA THR A 9 11.54 -11.49 -0.30
C THR A 9 11.52 -11.71 1.22
N GLY A 10 10.58 -11.08 1.93
CA GLY A 10 10.66 -10.90 3.38
C GLY A 10 9.71 -11.78 4.17
N ASN A 11 10.26 -12.62 5.07
CA ASN A 11 9.46 -13.24 6.12
C ASN A 11 9.17 -12.18 7.21
N PHE A 12 8.00 -11.52 7.15
CA PHE A 12 7.64 -10.41 8.05
C PHE A 12 7.08 -10.83 9.42
N ALA A 13 7.06 -12.14 9.72
CA ALA A 13 6.44 -12.70 10.92
C ALA A 13 6.92 -12.07 12.25
N GLY A 14 8.16 -11.55 12.29
CA GLY A 14 8.71 -10.83 13.45
C GLY A 14 9.07 -9.36 13.19
N ARG A 15 8.70 -8.77 12.04
CA ARG A 15 9.18 -7.45 11.61
C ARG A 15 8.04 -6.54 11.13
N PRO A 16 7.13 -6.11 12.03
CA PRO A 16 5.96 -5.32 11.65
C PRO A 16 6.32 -3.93 11.09
N LEU A 17 7.42 -3.33 11.55
CA LEU A 17 7.90 -2.05 11.02
C LEU A 17 8.46 -2.18 9.60
N ALA A 18 9.18 -3.27 9.30
CA ALA A 18 9.67 -3.54 7.96
C ALA A 18 8.51 -3.75 6.98
N LEU A 19 7.47 -4.48 7.39
CA LEU A 19 6.26 -4.68 6.60
C LEU A 19 5.58 -3.33 6.27
N ARG A 20 5.42 -2.45 7.26
CA ARG A 20 4.84 -1.12 7.04
C ARG A 20 5.67 -0.28 6.06
N ARG A 21 7.01 -0.28 6.19
CA ARG A 21 7.89 0.45 5.28
C ARG A 21 7.80 -0.08 3.84
N GLU A 22 7.77 -1.39 3.67
CA GLU A 22 7.62 -2.00 2.34
C GLU A 22 6.23 -1.71 1.74
N LEU A 23 5.16 -1.72 2.54
CA LEU A 23 3.82 -1.34 2.07
C LEU A 23 3.79 0.11 1.57
N LEU A 24 4.41 1.03 2.31
CA LEU A 24 4.53 2.42 1.87
C LEU A 24 5.36 2.53 0.59
N ALA A 25 6.46 1.79 0.46
CA ALA A 25 7.30 1.79 -0.74
C ALA A 25 6.60 1.18 -1.96
N VAL A 26 5.76 0.16 -1.78
CA VAL A 26 4.92 -0.39 -2.86
C VAL A 26 3.87 0.63 -3.27
N LEU A 27 3.17 1.24 -2.30
CA LEU A 27 2.19 2.28 -2.60
C LEU A 27 2.85 3.45 -3.31
N ASP A 28 4.02 3.92 -2.85
CA ASP A 28 4.79 4.99 -3.51
C ASP A 28 5.11 4.69 -4.99
N ARG A 29 5.30 3.42 -5.37
CA ARG A 29 5.52 3.05 -6.77
C ARG A 29 4.24 2.81 -7.56
N ALA A 30 3.19 2.34 -6.89
CA ALA A 30 1.92 1.96 -7.51
C ALA A 30 0.76 2.32 -6.57
N ASP A 31 -0.06 3.28 -7.01
CA ASP A 31 -1.19 3.77 -6.23
C ASP A 31 -2.44 2.90 -6.40
N LYS A 32 -3.43 3.06 -5.50
CA LYS A 32 -4.75 2.41 -5.60
C LYS A 32 -4.67 0.88 -5.67
N LEU A 33 -3.95 0.27 -4.74
CA LEU A 33 -3.79 -1.18 -4.68
C LEU A 33 -4.71 -1.82 -3.64
N THR A 34 -5.19 -3.03 -3.91
CA THR A 34 -5.91 -3.81 -2.90
C THR A 34 -4.96 -4.38 -1.84
N ALA A 35 -5.47 -4.68 -0.64
CA ALA A 35 -4.68 -5.35 0.40
C ALA A 35 -4.04 -6.68 -0.07
N ARG A 36 -4.67 -7.36 -1.04
CA ARG A 36 -4.14 -8.60 -1.63
C ARG A 36 -2.98 -8.34 -2.59
N GLU A 37 -3.06 -7.30 -3.42
CA GLU A 37 -1.97 -6.90 -4.31
C GLU A 37 -0.78 -6.35 -3.52
N LEU A 38 -1.05 -5.62 -2.45
CA LEU A 38 -0.03 -5.16 -1.52
C LEU A 38 0.67 -6.34 -0.84
N ALA A 39 -0.08 -7.30 -0.33
CA ALA A 39 0.50 -8.53 0.22
C ALA A 39 1.34 -9.27 -0.85
N ALA A 40 0.78 -9.49 -2.04
CA ALA A 40 1.50 -10.17 -3.11
C ALA A 40 2.81 -9.44 -3.45
N SER A 41 2.78 -8.11 -3.55
CA SER A 41 3.94 -7.30 -3.89
C SER A 41 5.03 -7.35 -2.82
N VAL A 42 4.65 -7.22 -1.55
CA VAL A 42 5.59 -7.18 -0.43
C VAL A 42 6.19 -8.55 -0.12
N TYR A 43 5.41 -9.63 -0.24
CA TYR A 43 5.90 -11.00 0.02
C TYR A 43 6.60 -11.63 -1.19
N SER A 44 6.20 -11.30 -2.42
CA SER A 44 6.84 -11.79 -3.66
C SER A 44 8.06 -10.94 -4.07
N GLY A 45 8.15 -9.71 -3.59
CA GLY A 45 9.13 -8.72 -4.05
C GLY A 45 8.93 -8.32 -5.52
N ARG A 46 7.77 -8.64 -6.12
CA ARG A 46 7.38 -8.31 -7.50
C ARG A 46 6.03 -7.59 -7.48
N VAL A 47 5.99 -6.36 -7.99
CA VAL A 47 4.73 -5.69 -8.35
C VAL A 47 4.28 -6.31 -9.67
N CYS A 48 3.54 -7.41 -9.60
CA CYS A 48 2.99 -8.06 -10.79
C CYS A 48 1.47 -7.94 -10.75
N LEU A 49 0.95 -6.90 -11.41
CA LEU A 49 -0.49 -6.61 -11.48
C LEU A 49 -1.28 -7.67 -12.28
N CYS A 50 -0.59 -8.49 -13.09
CA CYS A 50 -1.24 -9.44 -14.01
C CYS A 50 -1.47 -10.85 -13.42
N ARG A 51 -0.77 -11.25 -12.36
CA ARG A 51 -1.01 -12.54 -11.67
C ARG A 51 -0.76 -12.39 -10.17
N PRO A 52 -1.82 -12.21 -9.35
CA PRO A 52 -1.65 -12.17 -7.90
C PRO A 52 -1.16 -13.55 -7.45
N GLN A 53 0.12 -13.63 -7.07
CA GLN A 53 0.68 -14.83 -6.48
C GLN A 53 -0.14 -15.21 -5.24
N ALA A 54 -0.32 -16.51 -4.99
CA ALA A 54 -1.14 -17.00 -3.89
C ALA A 54 -0.57 -16.51 -2.55
N CYS A 55 -1.20 -15.50 -1.95
CA CYS A 55 -0.87 -15.04 -0.61
C CYS A 55 -1.56 -15.94 0.41
N SER A 56 -0.81 -16.41 1.41
CA SER A 56 -1.39 -17.16 2.52
C SER A 56 -2.35 -16.26 3.33
N ARG A 57 -3.39 -16.84 3.93
CA ARG A 57 -4.37 -16.09 4.76
C ARG A 57 -3.68 -15.28 5.86
N SER A 58 -2.64 -15.84 6.48
CA SER A 58 -1.84 -15.18 7.54
C SER A 58 -1.08 -13.96 7.04
N GLN A 59 -0.55 -14.00 5.80
CA GLN A 59 0.13 -12.86 5.17
C GLN A 59 -0.87 -11.73 4.90
N LEU A 60 -2.04 -12.08 4.35
CA LEU A 60 -3.10 -11.10 4.09
C LEU A 60 -3.62 -10.46 5.39
N ALA A 61 -3.79 -11.24 6.45
CA ALA A 61 -4.19 -10.73 7.76
C ALA A 61 -3.14 -9.77 8.35
N SER A 62 -1.86 -10.12 8.22
CA SER A 62 -0.74 -9.27 8.65
C SER A 62 -0.70 -7.96 7.88
N THR A 63 -0.87 -8.00 6.56
CA THR A 63 -0.98 -6.81 5.71
C THR A 63 -2.16 -5.94 6.10
N ARG A 64 -3.35 -6.52 6.31
CA ARG A 64 -4.53 -5.76 6.78
C ARG A 64 -4.28 -5.07 8.12
N LYS A 65 -3.71 -5.80 9.09
CA LYS A 65 -3.35 -5.22 10.40
C LYS A 65 -2.34 -4.09 10.26
N ALA A 66 -1.36 -4.24 9.37
CA ALA A 66 -0.38 -3.18 9.10
C ALA A 66 -1.04 -1.96 8.44
N LEU A 67 -1.96 -2.16 7.49
CA LEU A 67 -2.72 -1.09 6.83
C LEU A 67 -3.60 -0.33 7.82
N CYS A 68 -4.36 -1.01 8.68
CA CYS A 68 -5.13 -0.35 9.74
C CYS A 68 -4.25 0.56 10.60
N ARG A 69 -3.04 0.11 10.95
CA ARG A 69 -2.08 0.92 11.72
C ARG A 69 -1.46 2.07 10.92
N LEU A 70 -1.40 1.99 9.60
CA LEU A 70 -0.93 3.08 8.73
C LEU A 70 -2.03 4.12 8.51
N ILE A 71 -3.29 3.68 8.43
CA ILE A 71 -4.48 4.55 8.36
C ILE A 71 -4.64 5.33 9.67
N ASP A 72 -4.56 4.64 10.80
CA ASP A 72 -4.56 5.24 12.14
C ASP A 72 -3.47 6.31 12.33
N LYS A 73 -2.32 6.12 11.68
CA LYS A 73 -1.21 7.08 11.66
C LYS A 73 -1.31 8.15 10.56
N GLY A 74 -2.40 8.17 9.79
CA GLY A 74 -2.61 9.12 8.70
C GLY A 74 -1.61 8.99 7.54
N ARG A 75 -0.97 7.82 7.34
CA ARG A 75 0.00 7.60 6.25
C ARG A 75 -0.61 6.97 4.99
N VAL A 76 -1.72 6.26 5.15
CA VAL A 76 -2.44 5.58 4.08
C VAL A 76 -3.92 5.91 4.22
N VAL A 77 -4.63 6.07 3.11
CA VAL A 77 -6.08 6.26 3.05
C VAL A 77 -6.74 5.18 2.18
N VAL A 78 -8.04 4.97 2.39
CA VAL A 78 -8.86 4.19 1.47
C VAL A 78 -9.27 5.11 0.32
N ALA A 79 -8.67 4.92 -0.86
CA ALA A 79 -8.91 5.75 -2.04
C ALA A 79 -10.17 5.34 -2.84
N GLY A 80 -10.81 4.23 -2.47
CA GLY A 80 -12.04 3.78 -3.09
C GLY A 80 -12.27 2.28 -2.96
N HIS A 81 -13.22 1.77 -3.76
CA HIS A 81 -13.56 0.36 -3.81
C HIS A 81 -13.58 -0.14 -5.25
N HIS A 82 -12.97 -1.30 -5.49
CA HIS A 82 -13.03 -1.99 -6.78
C HIS A 82 -13.45 -3.44 -6.58
N ARG A 83 -14.51 -3.89 -7.28
CA ARG A 83 -15.03 -5.27 -7.17
C ARG A 83 -15.25 -5.71 -5.70
N ARG A 84 -15.85 -4.84 -4.87
CA ARG A 84 -16.05 -5.02 -3.42
C ARG A 84 -14.77 -5.13 -2.57
N ARG A 85 -13.63 -4.67 -3.09
CA ARG A 85 -12.35 -4.62 -2.36
C ARG A 85 -11.90 -3.19 -2.17
N GLN A 86 -11.42 -2.86 -0.97
CA GLN A 86 -10.84 -1.56 -0.68
C GLN A 86 -9.53 -1.36 -1.45
N LEU A 87 -9.40 -0.18 -2.05
CA LEU A 87 -8.17 0.32 -2.64
C LEU A 87 -7.50 1.26 -1.66
N PHE A 88 -6.19 1.10 -1.49
CA PHE A 88 -5.38 1.89 -0.57
C PHE A 88 -4.40 2.76 -1.37
N SER A 89 -4.20 3.99 -0.89
CA SER A 89 -3.24 4.96 -1.44
C SER A 89 -2.51 5.67 -0.31
N LEU A 90 -1.37 6.30 -0.61
CA LEU A 90 -0.69 7.16 0.35
C LEU A 90 -1.54 8.39 0.65
N THR A 91 -1.54 8.83 1.91
CA THR A 91 -2.17 10.11 2.29
C THR A 91 -1.47 11.27 1.59
N GLY A 92 -2.24 12.24 1.10
CA GLY A 92 -1.72 13.41 0.39
C GLY A 92 -1.41 13.15 -1.09
N ARG A 93 -1.66 11.94 -1.58
CA ARG A 93 -1.52 11.60 -3.00
C ARG A 93 -2.76 11.93 -3.82
N ASP A 94 -3.33 13.10 -3.52
CA ASP A 94 -4.65 13.48 -3.97
C ASP A 94 -4.73 13.52 -5.51
N PRO A 95 -5.74 12.89 -6.14
CA PRO A 95 -6.10 13.19 -7.54
C PRO A 95 -6.84 14.52 -7.69
N PHE A 96 -7.26 15.17 -6.61
CA PHE A 96 -7.92 16.47 -6.57
C PHE A 96 -7.16 17.42 -5.64
N PRO A 97 -6.62 18.54 -6.13
CA PRO A 97 -6.25 19.60 -5.20
C PRO A 97 -7.48 19.94 -4.34
N PRO A 98 -7.31 20.33 -3.06
CA PRO A 98 -8.40 20.98 -2.36
C PRO A 98 -8.87 22.12 -3.25
N LEU A 99 -10.09 22.00 -3.78
CA LEU A 99 -10.77 23.13 -4.39
C LEU A 99 -10.93 24.13 -3.25
N ASP A 100 -9.99 25.07 -3.20
CA ASP A 100 -10.08 26.28 -2.41
C ASP A 100 -11.24 27.10 -3.00
N LEU A 101 -12.45 26.73 -2.60
CA LEU A 101 -13.68 27.49 -2.82
C LEU A 101 -13.80 28.50 -1.68
N GLY A 102 -12.71 29.25 -1.47
CA GLY A 102 -12.45 30.06 -0.28
C GLY A 102 -11.85 31.41 -0.60
N SER A 103 -12.34 32.10 -1.64
CA SER A 103 -12.18 33.56 -1.78
C SER A 103 -13.27 34.12 -2.69
N LEU A 104 -14.49 34.16 -2.15
CA LEU A 104 -15.54 35.05 -2.64
C LEU A 104 -16.28 35.59 -1.41
N ASP A 105 -15.59 36.47 -0.67
CA ASP A 105 -16.22 37.49 0.18
C ASP A 105 -15.18 38.55 0.57
N GLY A 106 -15.40 39.80 0.14
CA GLY A 106 -14.66 40.99 0.59
C GLY A 106 -14.07 41.86 -0.51
#